data_AF-A0A9E5J5S5-F1
#
_entry.id   AF-A0A9E5J5S5-F1
#
_cell.length_a   1.000
_cell.length_b   1.000
_cell.length_c   1.000
_cell.angle_alpha   90.00
_cell.angle_beta   90.00
_cell.angle_gamma   90.00
#
_symmetry.space_group_name_H-M   'P 1'
#
loop_
_entity.id
_entity.type
_entity.pdbx_description
1 polymer ?
#
loop_
_entity_poly.entity_id
_entity_poly.type
_entity_poly.pdbx_seq_one_letter_code
_entity_poly.pdbx_strand_id
1 'polypeptide(L)'
;MKDYQKLLPYCALLVLLSICPNLLADSPLETKMNQMRKSFRELKKAMVAPVEADKQKYLSWVAELKSATEASKALDPEKTSHVPVDQKTAFLEGYRNKMDELADEIGSLGKAIEASKWDEAKALVGQINQVQREGHQKYRSERDEH
;
A
#
# COMPACT_ATOMS: atom_id res chain seq x y z
N MET A 1 -48.85 -18.57 -53.58
CA MET A 1 -47.84 -17.50 -53.73
C MET A 1 -47.65 -16.88 -52.35
N LYS A 2 -46.52 -16.94 -51.64
CA LYS A 2 -45.17 -17.45 -51.89
C LYS A 2 -44.59 -17.87 -50.53
N ASP A 3 -43.85 -18.97 -50.55
CA ASP A 3 -43.05 -19.51 -49.46
C ASP A 3 -42.00 -18.52 -48.95
N TYR A 4 -41.81 -18.42 -47.63
CA TYR A 4 -40.58 -17.85 -47.05
C TYR A 4 -40.16 -18.64 -45.81
N GLN A 5 -39.63 -19.83 -46.10
CA GLN A 5 -38.80 -20.61 -45.21
C GLN A 5 -37.35 -20.38 -45.63
N LYS A 6 -36.61 -19.45 -45.01
CA LYS A 6 -35.13 -19.42 -45.04
C LYS A 6 -34.54 -18.78 -43.78
N LEU A 7 -33.95 -19.64 -42.94
CA LEU A 7 -32.62 -19.49 -42.35
C LEU A 7 -32.39 -18.36 -41.31
N LEU A 8 -32.53 -18.72 -40.04
CA LEU A 8 -31.52 -18.42 -39.00
C LEU A 8 -30.12 -18.94 -39.47
N PRO A 9 -28.96 -18.52 -38.91
CA PRO A 9 -28.70 -17.66 -37.75
C PRO A 9 -27.56 -16.64 -37.96
N TYR A 10 -27.69 -15.41 -37.45
CA TYR A 10 -26.50 -14.58 -37.20
C TYR A 10 -26.53 -14.11 -35.76
N CYS A 11 -25.90 -14.94 -34.92
CA CYS A 11 -25.27 -14.55 -33.69
C CYS A 11 -24.29 -13.40 -33.99
N ALA A 12 -24.79 -12.17 -34.00
CA ALA A 12 -23.96 -10.99 -33.85
C ALA A 12 -23.51 -10.93 -32.37
N LEU A 13 -22.63 -11.87 -32.02
CA LEU A 13 -21.78 -11.79 -30.85
C LEU A 13 -20.80 -10.65 -31.13
N LEU A 14 -21.26 -9.41 -30.92
CA LEU A 14 -20.39 -8.26 -30.75
C LEU A 14 -19.62 -8.49 -29.46
N VAL A 15 -18.49 -9.19 -29.60
CA VAL A 15 -17.40 -9.19 -28.63
C VAL A 15 -16.96 -7.75 -28.51
N LEU A 16 -17.55 -7.04 -27.55
CA LEU A 16 -16.92 -5.89 -26.94
C LEU A 16 -15.65 -6.41 -26.28
N LEU A 17 -14.59 -6.49 -27.08
CA LEU A 17 -13.22 -6.43 -26.63
C LEU A 17 -13.06 -5.03 -26.01
N SER A 18 -13.63 -4.89 -24.81
CA SER A 18 -13.21 -3.89 -23.85
C SER A 18 -11.77 -4.27 -23.52
N ILE A 19 -10.86 -3.77 -24.34
CA ILE A 19 -9.45 -3.67 -24.03
C ILE A 19 -9.45 -2.84 -22.74
N CYS A 20 -9.40 -3.51 -21.58
CA CYS A 20 -9.15 -2.87 -20.31
C CYS A 20 -7.78 -2.20 -20.43
N PRO A 21 -7.69 -0.86 -20.54
CA PRO A 21 -6.40 -0.20 -20.62
C PRO A 21 -5.89 -0.01 -19.20
N ASN A 22 -5.78 -1.08 -18.41
CA ASN A 22 -5.37 -1.00 -17.00
C ASN A 22 -4.39 -2.11 -16.58
N LEU A 23 -3.82 -2.87 -17.52
CA LEU A 23 -2.85 -3.92 -17.17
C LEU A 23 -1.49 -3.38 -16.67
N LEU A 24 -1.29 -2.06 -16.66
CA LEU A 24 -0.02 -1.40 -16.33
C LEU A 24 -0.13 -0.30 -15.26
N ALA A 25 -1.33 0.03 -14.78
CA ALA A 25 -1.51 1.04 -13.75
C ALA A 25 -1.54 0.38 -12.37
N ASP A 26 -0.63 0.80 -11.47
CA ASP A 26 -0.66 0.40 -10.06
C ASP A 26 -2.05 0.59 -9.49
N SER A 27 -2.50 -0.34 -8.65
CA SER A 27 -3.71 -0.11 -7.86
C SER A 27 -3.53 1.16 -7.00
N PRO A 28 -4.63 1.83 -6.58
CA PRO A 28 -4.51 2.96 -5.66
C PRO A 28 -3.72 2.61 -4.39
N LEU A 29 -3.85 1.37 -3.90
CA LEU A 29 -3.11 0.90 -2.72
C LEU A 29 -1.63 0.72 -3.04
N GLU A 30 -1.30 0.04 -4.15
CA GLU A 30 0.09 -0.17 -4.56
C GLU A 30 0.82 1.15 -4.79
N THR A 31 0.14 2.14 -5.38
CA THR A 31 0.66 3.51 -5.51
C THR A 31 1.07 4.10 -4.16
N LYS A 32 0.23 3.94 -3.12
CA LYS A 32 0.52 4.44 -1.77
C LYS A 32 1.61 3.62 -1.08
N MET A 33 1.64 2.31 -1.26
CA MET A 33 2.71 1.44 -0.76
C MET A 33 4.06 1.78 -1.40
N ASN A 34 4.09 2.13 -2.68
CA ASN A 34 5.29 2.59 -3.37
C ASN A 34 5.79 3.95 -2.85
N GLN A 35 4.88 4.88 -2.57
CA GLN A 35 5.20 6.14 -1.88
C GLN A 35 5.81 5.88 -0.50
N MET A 36 5.17 5.03 0.30
CA MET A 36 5.63 4.60 1.62
C MET A 36 7.05 3.99 1.55
N ARG A 37 7.27 3.04 0.62
CA ARG A 37 8.55 2.36 0.41
C ARG A 37 9.67 3.35 0.05
N LYS A 38 9.37 4.36 -0.78
CA LYS A 38 10.34 5.38 -1.18
C LYS A 38 10.77 6.22 0.02
N SER A 39 9.84 6.86 0.73
CA SER A 39 10.17 7.74 1.84
C SER A 39 10.82 6.97 3.00
N PHE A 40 10.35 5.74 3.28
CA PHE A 40 10.98 4.89 4.29
C PHE A 40 12.40 4.45 3.92
N ARG A 41 12.66 4.14 2.65
CA ARG A 41 14.02 3.79 2.19
C ARG A 41 14.99 4.95 2.41
N GLU A 42 14.58 6.17 2.12
CA GLU A 42 15.42 7.35 2.31
C GLU A 42 15.65 7.65 3.80
N LEU A 43 14.61 7.54 4.65
CA LEU A 43 14.76 7.64 6.11
C LEU A 43 15.72 6.58 6.66
N LYS A 44 15.57 5.32 6.22
CA LYS A 44 16.42 4.22 6.67
C LYS A 44 17.89 4.45 6.33
N LYS A 45 18.19 4.99 5.15
CA LYS A 45 19.56 5.36 4.77
C LYS A 45 20.07 6.52 5.64
N ALA A 46 19.26 7.57 5.82
CA ALA A 46 19.65 8.75 6.59
C ALA A 46 19.97 8.42 8.05
N MET A 47 19.19 7.53 8.69
CA MET A 47 19.39 7.16 10.09
C MET A 47 20.62 6.26 10.33
N VAL A 48 21.36 5.86 9.29
CA VAL A 48 22.68 5.22 9.46
C VAL A 48 23.70 6.21 10.00
N ALA A 49 23.69 7.44 9.49
CA ALA A 49 24.58 8.54 9.87
C ALA A 49 23.82 9.87 9.70
N PRO A 50 22.94 10.24 10.65
CA PRO A 50 22.09 11.40 10.51
C PRO A 50 22.90 12.70 10.57
N VAL A 51 22.50 13.67 9.75
CA VAL A 51 23.11 15.01 9.67
C VAL A 51 22.10 16.03 10.19
N GLU A 52 22.47 16.79 11.22
CA GLU A 52 21.59 17.78 11.86
C GLU A 52 21.03 18.81 10.86
N ALA A 53 21.84 19.27 9.91
CA ALA A 53 21.44 20.23 8.88
C ALA A 53 20.33 19.72 7.96
N ASP A 54 20.17 18.40 7.82
CA ASP A 54 19.16 17.75 6.98
C ASP A 54 17.87 17.41 7.76
N LYS A 55 17.76 17.77 9.06
CA LYS A 55 16.61 17.42 9.90
C LYS A 55 15.26 17.73 9.25
N GLN A 56 15.13 18.92 8.64
CA GLN A 56 13.87 19.33 8.01
C GLN A 56 13.47 18.41 6.84
N LYS A 57 14.47 17.90 6.10
CA LYS A 57 14.27 16.93 5.01
C LYS A 57 13.86 15.57 5.55
N TYR A 58 14.40 15.16 6.69
CA TYR A 58 13.97 13.92 7.33
C TYR A 58 12.51 14.03 7.80
N LEU A 59 12.14 15.16 8.41
CA LEU A 59 10.76 15.43 8.82
C LEU A 59 9.80 15.48 7.64
N SER A 60 10.22 15.98 6.46
CA SER A 60 9.38 15.91 5.26
C SER A 60 9.14 14.47 4.80
N TRP A 61 10.15 13.60 4.86
CA TRP A 61 9.96 12.17 4.56
C TRP A 61 9.08 11.46 5.59
N VAL A 62 9.17 11.82 6.87
CA VAL A 62 8.25 11.31 7.90
C VAL A 62 6.81 11.72 7.57
N ALA A 63 6.58 12.97 7.19
CA ALA A 63 5.25 13.45 6.83
C ALA A 63 4.68 12.73 5.58
N GLU A 64 5.50 12.57 4.53
CA GLU A 64 5.13 11.79 3.34
C GLU A 64 4.79 10.34 3.69
N LEU A 65 5.63 9.70 4.50
CA LEU A 65 5.47 8.33 4.95
C LEU A 65 4.16 8.15 5.75
N LYS A 66 3.87 9.08 6.66
CA LYS A 66 2.65 9.09 7.45
C LYS A 66 1.42 9.30 6.58
N SER A 67 1.44 10.27 5.68
CA SER A 67 0.33 10.55 4.76
C SER A 67 0.02 9.35 3.85
N ALA A 68 1.05 8.68 3.32
CA ALA A 68 0.86 7.47 2.54
C ALA A 68 0.28 6.31 3.36
N THR A 69 0.67 6.18 4.63
CA THR A 69 0.13 5.18 5.57
C THR A 69 -1.35 5.43 5.86
N GLU A 70 -1.72 6.66 6.20
CA GLU A 70 -3.11 7.07 6.45
C GLU A 70 -4.00 6.86 5.21
N ALA A 71 -3.50 7.22 4.03
CA ALA A 71 -4.22 6.98 2.78
C ALA A 71 -4.40 5.48 2.48
N SER A 72 -3.37 4.67 2.73
CA SER A 72 -3.44 3.21 2.56
C SER A 72 -4.43 2.57 3.55
N LYS A 73 -4.56 3.14 4.75
CA LYS A 73 -5.58 2.77 5.74
C LYS A 73 -7.02 3.09 5.29
N ALA A 74 -7.25 3.74 4.15
CA ALA A 74 -8.61 3.85 3.58
C ALA A 74 -8.91 2.83 2.47
N LEU A 75 -7.91 2.06 2.02
CA LEU A 75 -8.00 1.19 0.84
C LEU A 75 -7.95 -0.28 1.21
N ASP A 76 -8.69 -1.15 0.53
CA ASP A 76 -8.71 -2.59 0.85
C ASP A 76 -7.52 -3.32 0.19
N PRO A 77 -6.82 -4.21 0.91
CA PRO A 77 -5.79 -5.07 0.30
C PRO A 77 -6.37 -5.99 -0.77
N GLU A 78 -5.63 -6.23 -1.86
CA GLU A 78 -6.07 -7.13 -2.93
C GLU A 78 -6.43 -8.54 -2.42
N LYS A 79 -5.65 -9.03 -1.44
CA LYS A 79 -5.86 -10.31 -0.76
C LYS A 79 -7.28 -10.45 -0.17
N THR A 80 -7.95 -9.34 0.17
CA THR A 80 -9.35 -9.35 0.70
C THR A 80 -10.31 -10.10 -0.23
N SER A 81 -10.11 -10.04 -1.54
CA SER A 81 -10.94 -10.75 -2.52
C SER A 81 -10.87 -12.27 -2.39
N HIS A 82 -9.76 -12.79 -1.84
CA HIS A 82 -9.47 -14.20 -1.63
C HIS A 82 -9.76 -14.68 -0.20
N VAL A 83 -10.16 -13.79 0.70
CA VAL A 83 -10.53 -14.14 2.08
C VAL A 83 -11.98 -14.65 2.12
N PRO A 84 -12.28 -15.76 2.83
CA PRO A 84 -13.64 -16.23 3.04
C PRO A 84 -14.57 -15.15 3.58
N VAL A 85 -15.84 -15.11 3.15
CA VAL A 85 -16.79 -14.02 3.46
C VAL A 85 -16.95 -13.80 4.96
N ASP A 86 -17.01 -14.88 5.74
CA ASP A 86 -17.11 -14.89 7.20
C ASP A 86 -15.84 -14.37 7.92
N GLN A 87 -14.71 -14.31 7.22
CA GLN A 87 -13.42 -13.82 7.75
C GLN A 87 -13.03 -12.43 7.26
N LYS A 88 -13.74 -11.87 6.24
CA LYS A 88 -13.37 -10.59 5.61
C LYS A 88 -13.34 -9.42 6.59
N THR A 89 -14.33 -9.33 7.49
CA THR A 89 -14.40 -8.24 8.47
C THR A 89 -13.18 -8.25 9.40
N ALA A 90 -12.85 -9.41 9.98
CA ALA A 90 -11.70 -9.56 10.87
C ALA A 90 -10.37 -9.32 10.13
N PHE A 91 -10.27 -9.74 8.87
CA PHE A 91 -9.09 -9.48 8.03
C PHE A 91 -8.88 -7.97 7.80
N LEU A 92 -9.94 -7.26 7.41
CA LEU A 92 -9.87 -5.82 7.17
C LEU A 92 -9.58 -5.05 8.46
N GLU A 93 -10.23 -5.40 9.57
CA GLU A 93 -9.96 -4.79 10.88
C GLU A 93 -8.50 -4.98 11.28
N GLY A 94 -7.96 -6.20 11.16
CA GLY A 94 -6.56 -6.48 11.43
C GLY A 94 -5.61 -5.66 10.56
N TYR A 95 -5.95 -5.45 9.29
CA TYR A 95 -5.17 -4.60 8.39
C TYR A 95 -5.20 -3.13 8.83
N ARG A 96 -6.38 -2.58 9.17
CA ARG A 96 -6.50 -1.20 9.66
C ARG A 96 -5.73 -1.00 10.97
N ASN A 97 -5.80 -1.96 11.89
CA ASN A 97 -5.06 -1.91 13.16
C ASN A 97 -3.54 -1.92 12.95
N LYS A 98 -3.04 -2.74 12.02
CA LYS A 98 -1.60 -2.76 11.69
C LYS A 98 -1.15 -1.45 11.01
N MET A 99 -2.04 -0.79 10.26
CA MET A 99 -1.78 0.55 9.72
C MET A 99 -1.76 1.64 10.79
N ASP A 100 -2.60 1.53 11.82
CA ASP A 100 -2.55 2.43 12.98
C ASP A 100 -1.24 2.26 13.76
N GLU A 101 -0.86 1.02 14.05
CA GLU A 101 0.43 0.69 14.67
C GLU A 101 1.59 1.29 13.87
N LEU A 102 1.59 1.14 12.55
CA LEU A 102 2.59 1.74 11.68
C LEU A 102 2.58 3.28 11.77
N ALA A 103 1.42 3.91 11.76
CA ALA A 103 1.29 5.38 11.86
C ALA A 103 1.78 5.92 13.21
N ASP A 104 1.57 5.18 14.29
CA ASP A 104 2.05 5.53 15.63
C ASP A 104 3.58 5.47 15.71
N GLU A 105 4.20 4.42 15.17
CA GLU A 105 5.67 4.30 15.10
C GLU A 105 6.30 5.40 14.25
N ILE A 106 5.68 5.74 13.12
CA ILE A 106 6.10 6.87 12.28
C ILE A 106 5.98 8.20 13.04
N GLY A 107 4.89 8.38 13.80
CA GLY A 107 4.70 9.56 14.64
C GLY A 107 5.78 9.68 15.72
N SER A 108 6.17 8.57 16.33
CA SER A 108 7.26 8.50 17.31
C SER A 108 8.61 8.82 16.66
N LEU A 109 8.87 8.30 15.46
CA LEU A 109 10.07 8.65 14.68
C LEU A 109 10.17 10.16 14.43
N GLY A 110 9.06 10.79 14.03
CA GLY A 110 9.01 12.24 13.83
C GLY A 110 9.41 13.03 15.06
N LYS A 111 8.87 12.66 16.23
CA LYS A 111 9.20 13.29 17.52
C LYS A 111 10.67 13.10 17.90
N ALA A 112 11.23 11.91 17.68
CA ALA A 112 12.63 11.63 17.96
C ALA A 112 13.57 12.48 17.07
N ILE A 113 13.25 12.59 15.77
CA ILE A 113 14.01 13.42 14.82
C ILE A 113 13.92 14.90 15.20
N GLU A 114 12.73 15.40 15.54
CA GLU A 114 12.52 16.80 15.96
C GLU A 114 13.38 17.12 17.20
N ALA A 115 13.40 16.21 18.17
CA ALA A 115 14.20 16.29 19.39
C ALA A 115 15.69 15.97 19.20
N SER A 116 16.17 15.69 17.98
CA SER A 116 17.56 15.29 17.68
C SER A 116 18.03 14.03 18.43
N LYS A 117 17.10 13.16 18.80
CA LYS A 117 17.38 11.89 19.48
C LYS A 117 17.72 10.82 18.45
N TRP A 118 18.91 10.91 17.87
CA TRP A 118 19.31 10.12 16.71
C TRP A 118 19.37 8.61 16.96
N ASP A 119 19.80 8.18 18.15
CA ASP A 119 19.80 6.75 18.51
C ASP A 119 18.37 6.18 18.65
N GLU A 120 17.46 6.97 19.24
CA GLU A 120 16.04 6.62 19.35
C GLU A 120 15.39 6.54 17.96
N ALA A 121 15.65 7.53 17.10
CA ALA A 121 15.17 7.53 15.71
C ALA A 121 15.66 6.31 14.92
N LYS A 122 16.91 5.89 15.13
CA LYS A 122 17.48 4.68 14.50
C LYS A 122 16.79 3.40 14.98
N ALA A 123 16.48 3.30 16.27
CA ALA A 123 15.72 2.17 16.82
C ALA A 123 14.30 2.11 16.23
N LEU A 124 13.62 3.26 16.15
CA LEU A 124 12.27 3.40 15.57
C LEU A 124 12.23 3.01 14.09
N VAL A 125 13.26 3.34 13.30
CA VAL A 125 13.39 2.83 11.92
C VAL A 125 13.43 1.30 11.89
N GLY A 126 14.08 0.66 12.85
CA GLY A 126 14.08 -0.81 13.00
C GLY A 126 12.69 -1.37 13.28
N GLN A 127 11.94 -0.74 14.19
CA GLN A 127 10.57 -1.12 14.54
C GLN A 127 9.62 -0.93 13.35
N ILE A 128 9.65 0.22 12.67
CA ILE A 128 8.87 0.48 11.46
C ILE A 128 9.15 -0.59 10.39
N ASN A 129 10.43 -0.96 10.18
CA ASN A 129 10.79 -2.02 9.23
C ASN A 129 10.17 -3.37 9.61
N GLN A 130 10.09 -3.69 10.90
CA GLN A 130 9.46 -4.92 11.39
C GLN A 130 7.94 -4.88 11.15
N VAL A 131 7.26 -3.82 11.56
CA VAL A 131 5.81 -3.65 11.39
C VAL A 131 5.41 -3.77 9.91
N GLN A 132 6.16 -3.13 8.99
CA GLN A 132 5.92 -3.26 7.55
C GLN A 132 6.06 -4.71 7.05
N ARG A 133 7.07 -5.45 7.52
CA ARG A 133 7.27 -6.85 7.13
C ARG A 133 6.14 -7.75 7.60
N GLU A 134 5.72 -7.59 8.86
CA GLU A 134 4.59 -8.33 9.43
C GLU A 134 3.28 -8.01 8.69
N GLY A 135 3.05 -6.73 8.36
CA GLY A 135 1.90 -6.30 7.58
C GLY A 135 1.89 -6.90 6.18
N HIS A 136 3.03 -6.86 5.47
CA HIS A 136 3.15 -7.46 4.14
C HIS A 136 2.89 -8.97 4.16
N GLN A 137 3.49 -9.69 5.10
CA GLN A 137 3.29 -11.14 5.24
C GLN A 137 1.81 -11.51 5.43
N LYS A 138 1.07 -10.70 6.19
CA LYS A 138 -0.33 -10.99 6.51
C LYS A 138 -1.30 -10.52 5.43
N TYR A 139 -1.12 -9.33 4.89
CA TYR A 139 -2.15 -8.62 4.13
C TYR A 139 -1.84 -8.43 2.63
N ARG A 140 -0.58 -8.59 2.19
CA ARG A 140 -0.22 -8.50 0.77
C ARG A 140 -0.56 -9.79 0.03
N SER A 141 -0.93 -9.68 -1.25
CA SER A 141 -1.14 -10.86 -2.10
C SER A 141 0.19 -11.34 -2.68
N GLU A 142 0.30 -12.64 -3.00
CA GLU A 142 1.52 -13.22 -3.60
C GLU A 142 1.78 -12.71 -5.03
N ARG A 143 0.76 -12.23 -5.74
CA ARG A 143 0.92 -11.63 -7.08
C ARG A 143 1.75 -10.35 -7.08
N ASP A 144 1.85 -9.68 -5.93
CA ASP A 144 2.52 -8.39 -5.82
C ASP A 144 4.04 -8.53 -5.57
N GLU A 145 4.62 -9.74 -5.59
CA GLU A 145 6.04 -9.99 -5.28
C GLU A 145 7.04 -9.68 -6.40
N HIS A 146 6.60 -9.10 -7.53
CA HIS A 146 7.43 -8.84 -8.70
C HIS A 146 8.26 -7.55 -8.66
#